data_AF-A0A1S8T9Z3-F1
#
_entry.id   AF-A0A1S8T9Z3-F1
#
_cell.length_a   1.000
_cell.length_b   1.000
_cell.length_c   1.000
_cell.angle_alpha   90.00
_cell.angle_beta   90.00
_cell.angle_gamma   90.00
#
_symmetry.space_group_name_H-M   'P 1'
#
loop_
_entity.id
_entity.type
_entity.pdbx_description
1 polymer ?
#
loop_
_entity_poly.entity_id
_entity_poly.type
_entity_poly.pdbx_seq_one_letter_code
_entity_poly.pdbx_strand_id
1 'polypeptide(L)'
;MRAVYRNPKELATCLKDIVDTYEDDLISYEKMEERIMKIVEANKDSIYKEKGMSVKIANVLGDKRVDIINKVVQSKTKTEA
;
A
#
# COMPACT_ATOMS: atom_id res chain seq x y z
N MET A 1 -10.94 -6.78 -8.22
CA MET A 1 -9.55 -6.54 -7.75
C MET A 1 -9.08 -7.79 -7.03
N ARG A 2 -7.91 -8.34 -7.36
CA ARG A 2 -7.37 -9.50 -6.64
C ARG A 2 -6.76 -9.01 -5.33
N ALA A 3 -6.94 -9.75 -4.24
CA ALA A 3 -6.33 -9.39 -2.95
C ALA A 3 -4.88 -9.88 -2.85
N VAL A 4 -4.52 -10.97 -3.53
CA VAL A 4 -3.18 -11.59 -3.45
C VAL A 4 -2.47 -11.50 -4.80
N TYR A 5 -1.21 -11.11 -4.78
CA TYR A 5 -0.37 -10.93 -5.96
C TYR A 5 0.88 -11.82 -5.87
N ARG A 6 1.12 -12.61 -6.92
CA ARG A 6 2.34 -13.45 -7.02
C ARG A 6 3.55 -12.66 -7.49
N ASN A 7 3.33 -11.57 -8.23
CA ASN A 7 4.38 -10.73 -8.77
C ASN A 7 4.50 -9.42 -7.97
N PRO A 8 5.66 -9.13 -7.35
CA PRO A 8 5.89 -7.90 -6.60
C PRO A 8 5.69 -6.62 -7.43
N LYS A 9 5.94 -6.66 -8.74
CA LYS A 9 5.72 -5.50 -9.61
C LYS A 9 4.23 -5.20 -9.78
N GLU A 10 3.41 -6.23 -10.02
CA GLU A 10 1.95 -6.06 -10.15
C GLU A 10 1.33 -5.57 -8.85
N LEU A 11 1.81 -6.08 -7.72
CA LEU A 11 1.42 -5.62 -6.39
C LEU A 11 1.73 -4.13 -6.20
N ALA A 12 2.93 -3.72 -6.57
CA ALA A 12 3.36 -2.33 -6.46
C ALA A 12 2.56 -1.41 -7.40
N THR A 13 2.30 -1.84 -8.65
CA THR A 13 1.44 -1.09 -9.58
C THR A 13 0.03 -0.94 -9.03
N CYS A 14 -0.52 -1.99 -8.41
CA CYS A 14 -1.85 -1.93 -7.83
C CYS A 14 -1.93 -0.90 -6.68
N LEU A 15 -0.95 -0.91 -5.77
CA LEU A 15 -0.84 0.08 -4.69
C LEU A 15 -0.63 1.49 -5.25
N LYS A 16 0.18 1.63 -6.30
CA LYS A 16 0.39 2.89 -7.01
C LYS A 16 -0.94 3.44 -7.54
N ASP A 17 -1.70 2.62 -8.26
CA ASP A 17 -2.96 3.04 -8.87
C ASP A 17 -3.98 3.49 -7.82
N ILE A 18 -4.03 2.82 -6.64
CA ILE A 18 -4.91 3.24 -5.55
C ILE A 18 -4.54 4.64 -5.04
N VAL A 19 -3.25 4.88 -4.79
CA VAL A 19 -2.76 6.18 -4.31
C VAL A 19 -2.96 7.25 -5.37
N ASP A 20 -2.66 6.97 -6.64
CA ASP A 20 -2.88 7.90 -7.75
C ASP A 20 -4.36 8.24 -7.90
N THR A 21 -5.26 7.26 -7.78
CA THR A 21 -6.72 7.49 -7.82
C THR A 21 -7.18 8.41 -6.67
N TYR A 22 -6.53 8.35 -5.51
CA TYR A 22 -6.81 9.25 -4.39
C TYR A 22 -6.28 10.66 -4.64
N GLU A 23 -5.04 10.78 -5.13
CA GLU A 23 -4.43 12.07 -5.48
C GLU A 23 -5.17 12.76 -6.65
N ASP A 24 -5.81 11.99 -7.53
CA ASP A 24 -6.70 12.47 -8.60
C ASP A 24 -8.12 12.84 -8.09
N ASP A 25 -8.35 12.86 -6.77
CA ASP A 25 -9.64 13.14 -6.12
C ASP A 25 -10.80 12.22 -6.56
N LEU A 26 -10.49 11.04 -7.13
CA LEU A 26 -11.50 10.08 -7.61
C LEU A 26 -12.01 9.16 -6.49
N ILE A 27 -11.30 9.05 -5.38
CA ILE A 27 -11.72 8.32 -4.18
C ILE A 27 -11.43 9.13 -2.92
N SER A 28 -12.22 8.89 -1.87
CA SER A 28 -11.95 9.46 -0.55
C SER A 28 -10.77 8.77 0.14
N TYR A 29 -10.17 9.47 1.09
CA TYR A 29 -9.10 8.95 1.94
C TYR A 29 -9.49 7.63 2.63
N GLU A 30 -10.70 7.54 3.20
CA GLU A 30 -11.19 6.31 3.83
C GLU A 30 -11.22 5.11 2.87
N LYS A 31 -11.68 5.32 1.63
CA LYS A 31 -11.70 4.26 0.61
C LYS A 31 -10.31 3.85 0.18
N MET A 32 -9.39 4.81 0.10
CA MET A 32 -7.99 4.55 -0.18
C MET A 32 -7.38 3.70 0.95
N GLU A 33 -7.57 4.09 2.21
CA GLU A 33 -7.08 3.36 3.38
C GLU A 33 -7.59 1.92 3.39
N GLU A 34 -8.90 1.72 3.23
CA GLU A 34 -9.52 0.39 3.24
C GLU A 34 -8.91 -0.52 2.17
N ARG A 35 -8.68 0.02 0.97
CA ARG A 35 -8.09 -0.73 -0.15
C ARG A 35 -6.62 -1.06 0.09
N ILE A 36 -5.83 -0.08 0.55
CA ILE A 36 -4.42 -0.28 0.88
C ILE A 36 -4.29 -1.36 1.95
N MET A 37 -5.05 -1.25 3.04
CA MET A 37 -5.00 -2.21 4.15
C MET A 37 -5.33 -3.62 3.70
N LYS A 38 -6.41 -3.82 2.93
CA LYS A 38 -6.77 -5.14 2.40
C LYS A 38 -5.64 -5.80 1.60
N ILE A 39 -4.91 -5.01 0.81
CA ILE A 39 -3.79 -5.51 0.01
C ILE A 39 -2.57 -5.77 0.90
N VAL A 40 -2.28 -4.86 1.83
CA VAL A 40 -1.17 -4.99 2.76
C VAL A 40 -1.33 -6.22 3.64
N GLU A 41 -2.50 -6.46 4.19
CA GLU A 41 -2.79 -7.63 5.03
C GLU A 41 -2.67 -8.94 4.23
N ALA A 42 -3.23 -8.97 3.02
CA ALA A 42 -3.20 -10.15 2.17
C ALA A 42 -1.80 -10.47 1.60
N ASN A 43 -0.86 -9.51 1.59
CA ASN A 43 0.48 -9.66 1.03
C ASN A 43 1.57 -9.15 1.98
N LYS A 44 1.34 -9.22 3.30
CA LYS A 44 2.19 -8.60 4.33
C LYS A 44 3.65 -8.98 4.15
N ASP A 45 3.95 -10.27 3.98
CA ASP A 45 5.31 -10.80 3.83
C ASP A 45 5.99 -10.38 2.51
N SER A 46 5.19 -10.03 1.49
CA SER A 46 5.70 -9.56 0.20
C SER A 46 5.99 -8.06 0.21
N ILE A 47 5.18 -7.28 0.94
CA ILE A 47 5.28 -5.82 1.03
C ILE A 47 6.27 -5.41 2.10
N TYR A 48 6.09 -5.90 3.32
CA TYR A 48 6.91 -5.57 4.47
C TYR A 48 7.75 -6.78 4.87
N LYS A 49 9.07 -6.60 4.82
CA LYS A 49 10.07 -7.56 5.31
C LYS A 49 10.62 -7.07 6.64
N GLU A 50 11.49 -7.86 7.28
CA GLU A 50 12.06 -7.56 8.60
C GLU A 50 12.66 -6.13 8.73
N LYS A 51 13.14 -5.54 7.63
CA LYS A 51 13.73 -4.19 7.60
C LYS A 51 12.80 -3.10 7.02
N GLY A 52 11.50 -3.36 6.90
CA GLY A 52 10.52 -2.44 6.32
C GLY A 52 10.06 -2.82 4.92
N MET A 53 9.56 -1.85 4.15
CA MET A 53 9.00 -2.12 2.82
C MET A 53 10.06 -2.68 1.85
N SER A 54 9.67 -3.67 1.06
CA SER A 54 10.49 -4.28 0.02
C SER A 54 10.98 -3.23 -0.98
N VAL A 55 12.30 -3.14 -1.16
CA VAL A 55 12.96 -2.18 -2.08
C VAL A 55 12.39 -2.27 -3.50
N LYS A 56 12.04 -3.48 -3.97
CA LYS A 56 11.46 -3.67 -5.31
C LYS A 56 10.10 -2.99 -5.48
N ILE A 57 9.30 -2.98 -4.41
CA ILE A 57 7.96 -2.38 -4.38
C ILE A 57 8.11 -0.87 -4.19
N ALA A 58 8.98 -0.46 -3.25
CA ALA A 58 9.29 0.95 -3.00
C ALA A 58 9.79 1.66 -4.28
N ASN A 59 10.65 1.03 -5.08
CA ASN A 59 11.15 1.59 -6.34
C ASN A 59 10.04 1.84 -7.38
N VAL A 60 8.96 1.05 -7.37
CA VAL A 60 7.84 1.22 -8.31
C VAL A 60 6.88 2.30 -7.82
N LEU A 61 6.67 2.38 -6.50
CA LEU A 61 5.80 3.37 -5.88
C LEU A 61 6.42 4.78 -5.89
N GLY A 62 7.74 4.85 -5.66
CA GLY A 62 8.46 6.09 -5.38
C GLY A 62 8.17 6.63 -3.98
N ASP A 63 9.06 7.50 -3.49
CA ASP A 63 9.10 7.93 -2.09
C ASP A 63 7.76 8.51 -1.60
N LYS A 64 7.13 9.38 -2.41
CA LYS A 64 5.85 10.02 -2.06
C LYS A 64 4.75 9.01 -1.74
N ARG A 65 4.59 7.98 -2.58
CA ARG A 65 3.52 6.97 -2.41
C ARG A 65 3.84 6.01 -1.28
N VAL A 66 5.12 5.66 -1.13
CA VAL A 66 5.59 4.87 0.01
C VAL A 66 5.26 5.56 1.32
N ASP A 67 5.48 6.87 1.43
CA ASP A 67 5.14 7.65 2.62
C ASP A 67 3.64 7.65 2.92
N ILE A 68 2.78 7.81 1.91
CA ILE A 68 1.32 7.74 2.07
C ILE A 68 0.92 6.36 2.58
N ILE A 69 1.39 5.28 1.94
CA ILE A 69 1.06 3.90 2.34
C ILE A 69 1.56 3.61 3.76
N ASN A 70 2.79 4.01 4.10
CA ASN A 70 3.34 3.85 5.44
C ASN A 70 2.51 4.61 6.49
N LYS A 71 2.06 5.84 6.19
CA LYS A 71 1.17 6.60 7.08
C LYS A 71 -0.14 5.87 7.32
N VAL A 72 -0.78 5.36 6.26
CA VAL A 72 -2.03 4.59 6.38
C VAL A 72 -1.84 3.36 7.29
N VAL A 73 -0.79 2.57 7.03
CA VAL A 73 -0.49 1.37 7.80
C VAL A 73 -0.19 1.71 9.25
N GLN A 74 0.63 2.74 9.50
CA GLN A 74 0.97 3.19 10.85
C GLN A 74 -0.25 3.70 11.62
N SER A 75 -1.09 4.51 10.97
CA SER A 75 -2.33 5.04 11.57
C SER A 75 -3.26 3.91 12.01
N LYS A 76 -3.43 2.86 11.18
CA LYS A 76 -4.27 1.71 11.55
C LYS A 76 -3.66 0.85 12.66
N THR A 77 -2.34 0.63 12.65
CA THR A 77 -1.67 -0.13 13.72
C THR A 77 -1.65 0.58 15.08
N LYS A 78 -1.73 1.92 15.11
CA LYS A 78 -1.80 2.69 16.37
C LYS A 78 -3.19 2.73 16.99
N THR A 79 -4.24 2.43 16.24
CA THR A 79 -5.62 2.41 16.74
C THR A 79 -5.96 1.11 17.48
N GLU A 80 -5.08 0.10 17.43
CA GLU A 80 -5.25 -1.19 18.10
C GLU A 80 -4.38 -1.34 19.37
N ALA A 81 -3.74 -0.26 19.85
CA ALA A 81 -2.89 -0.25 21.05
C ALA A 81 -3.52 0.50 22.24
#